data_AF-A0A935F3E9-F1
#
_entry.id   AF-A0A935F3E9-F1
#
_cell.length_a   1.000
_cell.length_b   1.000
_cell.length_c   1.000
_cell.angle_alpha   90.00
_cell.angle_beta   90.00
_cell.angle_gamma   90.00
#
_symmetry.space_group_name_H-M   'P 1'
#
loop_
_entity.id
_entity.type
_entity.pdbx_description
1 polymer ?
#
loop_
_entity_poly.entity_id
_entity_poly.type
_entity_poly.pdbx_seq_one_letter_code
_entity_poly.pdbx_strand_id
1 'polypeptide(L)'
;MNQASGAANPLEGGTRHVPAIASLRASGSTIANVTIRLPGAGDAPTATVVRPALAVFYRIAVGPEADRYVPRFLAFERAGRARPGWHWPAFLLPPVWAFYRKLWPEGVAFALLPLAGAFAFAALGGSLDGSAVLWWIALAGSVWLFPSVLTALSADALLWGRVRRDVARAEGDARSASTTVEALARMTPTSLTAGIALGGGAIALAAMLLGPALRAEYVAHAARAAVATTLASLKVVQDAVESAWDRTGSIAHARDVGLLVARNDGRYVEDVAVSPTTGRVRVSLGPSVPAVAGKQILLAPAVDDARGVQWMCVPVDIPVRYLPDACRR
;
A
#
# COMPACT_ATOMS: atom_id res chain seq x y z
N MET A 1 21.18 4.22 -86.80
CA MET A 1 21.15 5.45 -85.97
C MET A 1 22.20 5.30 -84.87
N ASN A 2 23.25 6.13 -84.99
CA ASN A 2 24.28 6.58 -84.02
C ASN A 2 25.03 5.49 -83.24
N GLN A 3 26.28 5.09 -83.55
CA GLN A 3 27.57 5.83 -83.55
C GLN A 3 27.83 6.73 -82.33
N ALA A 4 28.79 6.32 -81.49
CA ALA A 4 29.85 7.17 -80.96
C ALA A 4 31.04 6.30 -80.50
N SER A 5 32.24 6.72 -80.91
CA SER A 5 33.53 6.06 -80.80
C SER A 5 34.47 6.86 -79.87
N GLY A 6 35.51 6.19 -79.36
CA GLY A 6 36.77 6.78 -78.87
C GLY A 6 36.81 7.19 -77.39
N ALA A 7 37.93 7.16 -76.68
CA ALA A 7 39.31 6.77 -76.99
C ALA A 7 40.08 6.64 -75.65
N ALA A 8 41.24 5.97 -75.70
CA ALA A 8 42.09 5.62 -74.58
C ALA A 8 43.10 6.72 -74.17
N ASN A 9 43.45 6.75 -72.86
CA ASN A 9 44.75 7.01 -72.17
C ASN A 9 45.74 8.08 -72.71
N PRO A 10 46.56 8.78 -71.84
CA PRO A 10 47.46 8.12 -70.89
C PRO A 10 47.87 8.91 -69.60
N LEU A 11 48.80 8.28 -68.89
CA LEU A 11 49.47 8.54 -67.61
C LEU A 11 50.26 9.87 -67.51
N GLU A 12 50.10 10.60 -66.40
CA GLU A 12 51.12 11.43 -65.72
C GLU A 12 50.79 11.32 -64.21
N GLY A 13 51.71 11.04 -63.27
CA GLY A 13 53.07 11.55 -63.16
C GLY A 13 53.13 12.59 -62.03
N GLY A 14 52.68 12.25 -60.81
CA GLY A 14 52.60 13.20 -59.68
C GLY A 14 53.03 12.56 -58.36
N THR A 15 54.22 12.95 -57.92
CA THR A 15 54.96 12.48 -56.75
C THR A 15 54.25 12.71 -55.41
N ARG A 16 54.24 11.64 -54.61
CA ARG A 16 54.25 11.56 -53.14
C ARG A 16 54.18 12.90 -52.40
N HIS A 17 53.12 13.11 -51.63
CA HIS A 17 53.19 13.69 -50.28
C HIS A 17 52.21 12.90 -49.38
N VAL A 18 52.74 11.88 -48.73
CA VAL A 18 52.13 11.25 -47.56
C VAL A 18 52.35 12.22 -46.41
N PRO A 19 51.31 12.88 -45.85
CA PRO A 19 51.51 13.58 -44.59
C PRO A 19 51.85 12.52 -43.55
N ALA A 20 53.05 12.65 -42.98
CA ALA A 20 53.52 11.84 -41.89
C ALA A 20 52.42 11.77 -40.82
N ILE A 21 51.96 10.55 -40.55
CA ILE A 21 51.23 10.22 -39.34
C ILE A 21 52.21 10.53 -38.20
N ALA A 22 52.12 11.75 -37.68
CA ALA A 22 52.77 12.11 -36.44
C ALA A 22 52.24 11.12 -35.41
N SER A 23 53.13 10.23 -34.98
CA SER A 23 52.97 9.34 -33.84
C SER A 23 52.82 10.20 -32.58
N LEU A 24 51.63 10.77 -32.41
CA LEU A 24 51.16 11.28 -31.13
C LEU A 24 51.00 10.05 -30.25
N ARG A 25 52.05 9.81 -29.46
CA ARG A 25 52.07 8.99 -28.26
C ARG A 25 50.66 8.93 -27.67
N ALA A 26 50.13 7.73 -27.60
CA ALA A 26 49.06 7.37 -26.70
C ALA A 26 49.53 7.62 -25.26
N SER A 27 49.48 8.87 -24.82
CA SER A 27 49.43 9.20 -23.41
C SER A 27 48.02 8.87 -22.95
N GLY A 28 47.91 7.83 -22.14
CA GLY A 28 46.67 7.37 -21.52
C GLY A 28 45.99 8.51 -20.77
N SER A 29 45.04 9.16 -21.43
CA SER A 29 44.13 10.14 -20.84
C SER A 29 42.78 9.48 -20.72
N THR A 30 42.46 9.07 -19.49
CA THR A 30 41.16 8.56 -19.06
C THR A 30 40.04 9.47 -19.57
N ILE A 31 39.17 8.97 -20.45
CA ILE A 31 38.02 9.67 -21.06
C ILE A 31 36.99 10.17 -20.00
N ALA A 32 37.20 9.87 -18.71
CA ALA A 32 36.33 10.26 -17.60
C ALA A 32 36.22 11.79 -17.36
N ASN A 33 37.06 12.63 -17.98
CA ASN A 33 37.13 14.08 -17.68
C ASN A 33 37.08 15.02 -18.89
N VAL A 34 36.63 14.58 -20.08
CA VAL A 34 36.46 15.48 -21.23
C VAL A 34 35.21 16.35 -21.01
N THR A 35 35.41 17.54 -20.44
CA THR A 35 34.41 18.61 -20.39
C THR A 35 34.68 19.56 -21.56
N ILE A 36 33.81 19.53 -22.56
CA ILE A 36 33.85 20.48 -23.69
C ILE A 36 33.31 21.83 -23.16
N ARG A 37 34.17 22.84 -23.00
CA ARG A 37 33.74 24.22 -22.75
C ARG A 37 33.35 24.87 -24.08
N LEU A 38 32.05 25.13 -24.24
CA LEU A 38 31.55 26.04 -25.28
C LEU A 38 31.89 27.48 -24.90
N PRO A 39 32.45 28.30 -25.81
CA PRO A 39 32.70 29.72 -25.53
C PRO A 39 31.37 30.47 -25.50
N GLY A 40 30.95 30.94 -24.32
CA GLY A 40 29.75 31.78 -24.18
C GLY A 40 29.01 31.72 -22.84
N ALA A 41 29.68 31.43 -21.72
CA ALA A 41 29.03 31.40 -20.40
C ALA A 41 29.21 32.75 -19.68
N GLY A 42 28.25 33.65 -19.89
CA GLY A 42 27.93 34.70 -18.93
C GLY A 42 27.20 34.08 -17.73
N ASP A 43 27.40 34.68 -16.56
CA ASP A 43 27.02 34.18 -15.24
C ASP A 43 25.57 33.71 -15.14
N ALA A 44 25.39 32.42 -14.83
CA ALA A 44 24.12 31.85 -14.39
C ALA A 44 24.34 30.88 -13.21
N PRO A 45 23.41 30.83 -12.24
CA PRO A 45 23.63 30.17 -10.96
C PRO A 45 23.72 28.65 -11.13
N THR A 46 24.83 28.06 -10.65
CA THR A 46 25.07 26.62 -10.40
C THR A 46 24.13 25.67 -11.15
N ALA A 47 24.25 25.64 -12.47
CA ALA A 47 23.64 24.60 -13.28
C ALA A 47 24.32 23.28 -12.94
N THR A 48 23.58 22.34 -12.33
CA THR A 48 24.06 20.98 -12.06
C THR A 48 24.37 20.32 -13.41
N VAL A 49 25.65 20.25 -13.78
CA VAL A 49 26.11 19.70 -15.06
C VAL A 49 25.82 18.21 -15.07
N VAL A 50 24.75 17.80 -15.76
CA VAL A 50 24.45 16.39 -15.98
C VAL A 50 25.43 15.85 -17.01
N ARG A 51 26.30 14.92 -16.58
CA ARG A 51 27.32 14.31 -17.45
C ARG A 51 26.63 13.58 -18.62
N PRO A 52 27.04 13.80 -19.89
CA PRO A 52 26.45 13.12 -21.04
C PRO A 52 26.47 11.58 -20.94
N ALA A 53 27.48 11.03 -20.26
CA ALA A 53 27.62 9.60 -20.00
C ALA A 53 26.51 9.02 -19.10
N LEU A 54 25.87 9.83 -18.26
CA LEU A 54 24.86 9.38 -17.31
C LEU A 54 23.60 8.86 -18.01
N ALA A 55 23.22 9.49 -19.13
CA ALA A 55 22.09 9.05 -19.94
C ALA A 55 22.33 7.65 -20.52
N VAL A 56 23.57 7.35 -20.91
CA VAL A 56 23.98 6.03 -21.43
C VAL A 56 23.92 4.99 -20.32
N PHE A 57 24.44 5.31 -19.12
CA PHE A 57 24.37 4.41 -17.96
C PHE A 57 22.92 4.09 -17.57
N TYR A 58 22.03 5.09 -17.53
CA TYR A 58 20.60 4.85 -17.27
C TYR A 58 19.95 4.01 -18.35
N ARG A 59 20.29 4.22 -19.63
CA ARG A 59 19.73 3.42 -20.72
C ARG A 59 20.08 1.94 -20.56
N ILE A 60 21.33 1.65 -20.22
CA ILE A 60 21.81 0.28 -20.03
C ILE A 60 21.20 -0.33 -18.76
N ALA A 61 21.14 0.40 -17.65
CA ALA A 61 20.60 -0.08 -16.38
C ALA A 61 19.09 -0.37 -16.42
N VAL A 62 18.32 0.44 -17.16
CA VAL A 62 16.87 0.25 -17.31
C VAL A 62 16.54 -0.88 -18.28
N GLY A 63 17.37 -1.07 -19.32
CA GLY A 63 17.19 -2.09 -20.34
C GLY A 63 16.08 -1.74 -21.35
N PRO A 64 15.26 -2.71 -21.80
CA PRO A 64 14.19 -2.44 -22.76
C PRO A 64 13.19 -1.41 -22.21
N GLU A 65 12.71 -0.53 -23.09
CA GLU A 65 11.88 0.65 -22.77
C GLU A 65 12.60 1.80 -22.03
N ALA A 66 13.93 1.84 -22.01
CA ALA A 66 14.67 2.96 -21.42
C ALA A 66 14.30 4.34 -21.98
N ASP A 67 13.85 4.42 -23.25
CA ASP A 67 13.43 5.66 -23.91
C ASP A 67 12.39 6.44 -23.12
N ARG A 68 11.48 5.74 -22.42
CA ARG A 68 10.46 6.38 -21.59
C ARG A 68 11.01 6.96 -20.29
N TYR A 69 11.96 6.28 -19.65
CA TYR A 69 12.40 6.59 -18.29
C TYR A 69 13.58 7.55 -18.25
N VAL A 70 14.51 7.45 -19.21
CA VAL A 70 15.75 8.25 -19.23
C VAL A 70 15.46 9.76 -19.16
N PRO A 71 14.54 10.35 -19.96
CA PRO A 71 14.25 11.78 -19.87
C PRO A 71 13.75 12.22 -18.48
N ARG A 72 12.93 11.38 -17.82
CA ARG A 72 12.42 11.62 -16.47
C ARG A 72 13.53 11.55 -15.42
N PHE A 73 14.41 10.56 -15.52
CA PHE A 73 15.54 10.42 -14.59
C PHE A 73 16.51 11.59 -14.70
N LEU A 74 16.81 12.04 -15.92
CA LEU A 74 17.62 13.24 -16.14
C LEU A 74 16.94 14.50 -15.59
N ALA A 75 15.60 14.57 -15.60
CA ALA A 75 14.86 15.66 -14.95
C ALA A 75 14.95 15.59 -13.42
N PHE A 76 14.92 14.39 -12.81
CA PHE A 76 15.10 14.21 -11.37
C PHE A 76 16.52 14.54 -10.91
N GLU A 77 17.53 14.17 -11.69
CA GLU A 77 18.92 14.57 -11.44
C GLU A 77 19.10 16.09 -11.49
N ARG A 78 18.52 16.77 -12.50
CA ARG A 78 18.52 18.24 -12.58
C ARG A 78 17.79 18.91 -11.42
N ALA A 79 16.74 18.29 -10.92
CA ALA A 79 15.94 18.84 -9.82
C ALA A 79 16.49 18.47 -8.42
N GLY A 80 17.43 17.54 -8.33
CA GLY A 80 17.93 16.97 -7.07
C GLY A 80 16.91 16.16 -6.27
N ARG A 81 15.67 16.00 -6.78
CA ARG A 81 14.56 15.29 -6.12
C ARG A 81 13.71 14.54 -7.12
N ALA A 82 13.22 13.37 -6.71
CA ALA A 82 12.19 12.66 -7.45
C ALA A 82 10.85 13.39 -7.33
N ARG A 83 10.03 13.35 -8.39
CA ARG A 83 8.67 13.88 -8.38
C ARG A 83 7.66 12.76 -8.61
N PRO A 84 6.48 12.81 -7.97
CA PRO A 84 5.40 11.91 -8.30
C PRO A 84 5.04 12.02 -9.78
N GLY A 85 4.79 10.88 -10.41
CA GLY A 85 4.45 10.81 -11.82
C GLY A 85 3.46 9.68 -12.05
N TRP A 86 2.60 9.80 -13.05
CA TRP A 86 1.63 8.75 -13.35
C TRP A 86 2.31 7.58 -14.09
N HIS A 87 2.03 6.35 -13.62
CA HIS A 87 2.60 5.12 -14.18
C HIS A 87 1.55 4.01 -14.34
N TRP A 88 1.05 3.83 -15.56
CA TRP A 88 -0.01 2.86 -15.90
C TRP A 88 0.24 1.41 -15.49
N PRO A 89 1.39 0.77 -15.82
CA PRO A 89 1.62 -0.62 -15.41
C PRO A 89 1.63 -0.83 -13.89
N ALA A 90 2.12 0.18 -13.16
CA ALA A 90 2.22 0.13 -11.70
C ALA A 90 0.87 0.37 -11.02
N PHE A 91 -0.07 1.05 -11.71
CA PHE A 91 -1.46 1.17 -11.27
C PHE A 91 -2.21 -0.16 -11.37
N LEU A 92 -2.10 -0.84 -12.52
CA LEU A 92 -2.88 -2.05 -12.81
C LEU A 92 -2.36 -3.27 -12.04
N LEU A 93 -1.04 -3.50 -12.04
CA LEU A 93 -0.43 -4.66 -11.40
C LEU A 93 0.80 -4.23 -10.57
N PRO A 94 0.58 -3.55 -9.42
CA PRO A 94 1.65 -3.00 -8.59
C PRO A 94 2.77 -3.99 -8.22
N PRO A 95 2.47 -5.17 -7.62
CA PRO A 95 3.54 -6.09 -7.22
C PRO A 95 4.20 -6.75 -8.42
N VAL A 96 3.45 -7.14 -9.46
CA VAL A 96 4.03 -7.74 -10.69
C VAL A 96 5.04 -6.79 -11.33
N TRP A 97 4.69 -5.51 -11.46
CA TRP A 97 5.59 -4.50 -12.01
C TRP A 97 6.85 -4.34 -11.15
N ALA A 98 6.70 -4.29 -9.82
CA ALA A 98 7.84 -4.14 -8.91
C ALA A 98 8.80 -5.34 -8.98
N PHE A 99 8.29 -6.58 -8.94
CA PHE A 99 9.11 -7.79 -9.07
C PHE A 99 9.74 -7.92 -10.46
N TYR A 100 9.01 -7.58 -11.53
CA TYR A 100 9.55 -7.53 -12.88
C TYR A 100 10.77 -6.60 -12.96
N ARG A 101 10.70 -5.41 -12.35
CA ARG A 101 11.80 -4.44 -12.28
C ARG A 101 12.81 -4.73 -11.15
N LYS A 102 12.72 -5.88 -10.46
CA LYS A 102 13.58 -6.31 -9.33
C LYS A 102 13.54 -5.39 -8.09
N LEU A 103 12.47 -4.62 -7.93
CA LEU A 103 12.19 -3.83 -6.72
C LEU A 103 11.62 -4.76 -5.64
N TRP A 104 12.46 -5.66 -5.11
CA TRP A 104 12.04 -6.72 -4.19
C TRP A 104 11.35 -6.21 -2.92
N PRO A 105 11.94 -5.29 -2.13
CA PRO A 105 11.30 -4.85 -0.89
C PRO A 105 10.04 -4.03 -1.16
N GLU A 106 10.04 -3.19 -2.20
CA GLU A 106 8.86 -2.43 -2.61
C GLU A 106 7.75 -3.35 -3.15
N GLY A 107 8.11 -4.41 -3.88
CA GLY A 107 7.17 -5.41 -4.38
C GLY A 107 6.47 -6.17 -3.27
N VAL A 108 7.19 -6.53 -2.20
CA VAL A 108 6.60 -7.11 -0.99
C VAL A 108 5.68 -6.10 -0.30
N ALA A 109 6.11 -4.84 -0.15
CA ALA A 109 5.27 -3.80 0.44
C ALA A 109 3.96 -3.62 -0.36
N PHE A 110 4.03 -3.58 -1.69
CA PHE A 110 2.85 -3.48 -2.55
C PHE A 110 1.96 -4.72 -2.53
N ALA A 111 2.52 -5.92 -2.29
CA ALA A 111 1.71 -7.11 -2.08
C ALA A 111 0.95 -7.09 -0.74
N LEU A 112 1.52 -6.45 0.29
CA LEU A 112 0.92 -6.32 1.62
C LEU A 112 -0.11 -5.19 1.72
N LEU A 113 0.04 -4.12 0.93
CA LEU A 113 -0.83 -2.95 1.00
C LEU A 113 -2.32 -3.26 0.85
N PRO A 114 -2.78 -4.09 -0.11
CA PRO A 114 -4.19 -4.49 -0.21
C PRO A 114 -4.72 -5.18 1.05
N LEU A 115 -3.89 -5.99 1.71
CA LEU A 115 -4.25 -6.66 2.97
C LEU A 115 -4.35 -5.65 4.11
N ALA A 116 -3.44 -4.68 4.17
CA ALA A 116 -3.52 -3.58 5.13
C ALA A 116 -4.78 -2.71 4.90
N GLY A 117 -5.12 -2.43 3.63
CA GLY A 117 -6.35 -1.73 3.26
C GLY A 117 -7.61 -2.51 3.63
N ALA A 118 -7.60 -3.83 3.45
CA ALA A 118 -8.69 -4.71 3.88
C ALA A 118 -8.83 -4.72 5.40
N PHE A 119 -7.71 -4.76 6.14
CA PHE A 119 -7.71 -4.66 7.60
C PHE A 119 -8.25 -3.33 8.10
N ALA A 120 -7.77 -2.21 7.53
CA ALA A 120 -8.23 -0.88 7.89
C ALA A 120 -9.73 -0.71 7.60
N PHE A 121 -10.21 -1.23 6.46
CA PHE A 121 -11.62 -1.24 6.13
C PHE A 121 -12.43 -2.15 7.07
N ALA A 122 -11.92 -3.32 7.44
CA ALA A 122 -12.54 -4.19 8.44
C ALA A 122 -12.69 -3.52 9.82
N ALA A 123 -11.69 -2.73 10.23
CA ALA A 123 -11.66 -2.05 11.53
C ALA A 123 -12.49 -0.76 11.57
N LEU A 124 -12.81 -0.16 10.41
CA LEU A 124 -13.47 1.16 10.33
C LEU A 124 -14.77 1.16 9.51
N GLY A 125 -14.90 0.23 8.57
CA GLY A 125 -15.96 0.20 7.55
C GLY A 125 -17.22 -0.55 7.96
N GLY A 126 -17.16 -1.34 9.05
CA GLY A 126 -18.34 -1.99 9.63
C GLY A 126 -19.37 -1.01 10.22
N SER A 127 -18.97 0.25 10.48
CA SER A 127 -19.83 1.31 10.99
C SER A 127 -20.34 2.27 9.91
N LEU A 128 -20.09 1.98 8.63
CA LEU A 128 -20.65 2.76 7.54
C LEU A 128 -22.11 2.39 7.34
N ASP A 129 -23.00 3.06 8.08
CA ASP A 129 -24.45 3.06 7.84
C ASP A 129 -24.73 3.80 6.52
N GLY A 130 -24.56 3.11 5.41
CA GLY A 130 -24.74 3.63 4.06
C GLY A 130 -25.40 2.60 3.15
N SER A 131 -25.80 3.04 1.95
CA SER A 131 -26.27 2.13 0.92
C SER A 131 -25.20 1.08 0.60
N ALA A 132 -25.62 -0.14 0.25
CA ALA A 132 -24.70 -1.23 -0.10
C ALA A 132 -23.65 -0.82 -1.16
N VAL A 133 -24.02 0.11 -2.05
CA VAL A 133 -23.13 0.68 -3.07
C VAL A 133 -21.96 1.46 -2.45
N LEU A 134 -22.22 2.33 -1.47
CA LEU A 134 -21.17 3.11 -0.80
C LEU A 134 -20.20 2.20 -0.05
N TRP A 135 -20.71 1.12 0.54
CA TRP A 135 -19.88 0.12 1.21
C TRP A 135 -18.91 -0.55 0.25
N TRP A 136 -19.39 -0.99 -0.92
CA TRP A 136 -18.53 -1.58 -1.97
C TRP A 136 -17.50 -0.60 -2.53
N ILE A 137 -17.88 0.68 -2.72
CA ILE A 137 -16.96 1.73 -3.17
C ILE A 137 -15.87 1.95 -2.14
N ALA A 138 -16.21 2.03 -0.85
CA ALA A 138 -15.25 2.23 0.22
C ALA A 138 -14.29 1.03 0.35
N LEU A 139 -14.80 -0.20 0.20
CA LEU A 139 -13.97 -1.41 0.16
C LEU A 139 -13.01 -1.40 -1.02
N ALA A 140 -13.50 -1.17 -2.24
CA ALA A 140 -12.68 -1.11 -3.45
C ALA A 140 -11.65 0.03 -3.37
N GLY A 141 -12.06 1.16 -2.80
CA GLY A 141 -11.21 2.31 -2.51
C GLY A 141 -10.03 1.95 -1.61
N SER A 142 -10.30 1.31 -0.48
CA SER A 142 -9.29 0.95 0.53
C SER A 142 -8.37 -0.19 0.07
N VAL A 143 -8.93 -1.24 -0.52
CA VAL A 143 -8.19 -2.47 -0.84
C VAL A 143 -7.41 -2.35 -2.15
N TRP A 144 -7.95 -1.63 -3.13
CA TRP A 144 -7.40 -1.61 -4.48
C TRP A 144 -6.98 -0.21 -4.93
N LEU A 145 -7.91 0.74 -4.95
CA LEU A 145 -7.66 2.06 -5.56
C LEU A 145 -6.53 2.81 -4.85
N PHE A 146 -6.58 2.90 -3.52
CA PHE A 146 -5.59 3.63 -2.74
C PHE A 146 -4.18 3.02 -2.88
N PRO A 147 -3.96 1.71 -2.69
CA PRO A 147 -2.69 1.06 -3.00
C PRO A 147 -2.21 1.28 -4.43
N SER A 148 -3.07 1.07 -5.43
CA SER A 148 -2.72 1.19 -6.83
C SER A 148 -2.32 2.62 -7.21
N VAL A 149 -3.04 3.64 -6.73
CA VAL A 149 -2.69 5.04 -6.96
C VAL A 149 -1.35 5.38 -6.29
N LEU A 150 -1.14 4.94 -5.05
CA LEU A 150 0.11 5.19 -4.34
C LEU A 150 1.31 4.59 -5.07
N THR A 151 1.18 3.35 -5.57
CA THR A 151 2.22 2.71 -6.36
C THR A 151 2.41 3.40 -7.71
N ALA A 152 1.33 3.76 -8.40
CA ALA A 152 1.40 4.46 -9.68
C ALA A 152 2.17 5.78 -9.57
N LEU A 153 1.93 6.54 -8.51
CA LEU A 153 2.56 7.84 -8.26
C LEU A 153 4.04 7.73 -7.85
N SER A 154 4.41 6.64 -7.15
CA SER A 154 5.77 6.44 -6.63
C SER A 154 6.68 5.61 -7.54
N ALA A 155 6.13 4.90 -8.54
CA ALA A 155 6.86 3.97 -9.41
C ALA A 155 8.14 4.56 -10.02
N ASP A 156 8.04 5.73 -10.67
CA ASP A 156 9.20 6.36 -11.32
C ASP A 156 10.28 6.78 -10.30
N ALA A 157 9.87 7.24 -9.13
CA ALA A 157 10.78 7.66 -8.06
C ALA A 157 11.55 6.47 -7.46
N LEU A 158 10.85 5.36 -7.23
CA LEU A 158 11.44 4.12 -6.70
C LEU A 158 12.42 3.50 -7.69
N LEU A 159 12.03 3.45 -8.97
CA LEU A 159 12.90 2.93 -10.03
C LEU A 159 14.14 3.81 -10.20
N TRP A 160 13.99 5.14 -10.22
CA TRP A 160 15.13 6.07 -10.25
C TRP A 160 16.07 5.85 -9.06
N GLY A 161 15.54 5.75 -7.84
CA GLY A 161 16.35 5.54 -6.63
C GLY A 161 17.15 4.25 -6.68
N ARG A 162 16.57 3.15 -7.20
CA ARG A 162 17.29 1.90 -7.42
C ARG A 162 18.36 2.04 -8.51
N VAL A 163 17.99 2.52 -9.69
CA VAL A 163 18.92 2.67 -10.83
C VAL A 163 20.09 3.58 -10.47
N ARG A 164 19.84 4.68 -9.75
CA ARG A 164 20.89 5.58 -9.25
C ARG A 164 21.85 4.87 -8.30
N ARG A 165 21.35 4.02 -7.38
CA ARG A 165 22.21 3.21 -6.49
C ARG A 165 23.04 2.21 -7.28
N ASP A 166 22.47 1.57 -8.29
CA ASP A 166 23.17 0.57 -9.10
C ASP A 166 24.26 1.22 -9.97
N VAL A 167 23.99 2.40 -10.55
CA VAL A 167 25.00 3.21 -11.26
C VAL A 167 26.09 3.67 -10.29
N ALA A 168 25.74 4.22 -9.12
CA ALA A 168 26.73 4.71 -8.15
C ALA A 168 27.65 3.60 -7.62
N ARG A 169 27.11 2.38 -7.40
CA ARG A 169 27.94 1.21 -7.05
C ARG A 169 28.87 0.82 -8.18
N ALA A 170 28.36 0.72 -9.40
CA ALA A 170 29.17 0.36 -10.55
C ALA A 170 30.25 1.41 -10.87
N GLU A 171 29.99 2.69 -10.64
CA GLU A 171 31.00 3.75 -10.76
C GLU A 171 32.05 3.68 -9.63
N GLY A 172 31.66 3.31 -8.41
CA GLY A 172 32.58 3.13 -7.29
C GLY A 172 33.53 1.94 -7.47
N ASP A 173 33.02 0.85 -8.06
CA ASP A 173 33.79 -0.39 -8.27
C ASP A 173 34.64 -0.35 -9.56
N ALA A 174 34.29 0.51 -10.51
CA ALA A 174 34.91 0.58 -11.83
C ALA A 174 36.03 1.63 -11.91
N ARG A 175 37.20 1.22 -12.43
CA ARG A 175 38.31 2.14 -12.72
C ARG A 175 38.15 2.88 -14.05
N SER A 176 37.22 2.48 -14.92
CA SER A 176 36.95 3.13 -16.21
C SER A 176 35.48 3.03 -16.64
N ALA A 177 35.02 3.98 -17.46
CA ALA A 177 33.65 4.02 -17.96
C ALA A 177 33.24 2.77 -18.76
N SER A 178 34.17 2.10 -19.45
CA SER A 178 33.90 0.84 -20.16
C SER A 178 33.62 -0.31 -19.19
N THR A 179 34.36 -0.39 -18.07
CA THR A 179 34.11 -1.40 -17.04
C THR A 179 32.77 -1.19 -16.33
N THR A 180 32.31 0.06 -16.17
CA THR A 180 30.98 0.39 -15.66
C THR A 180 29.89 -0.10 -16.62
N VAL A 181 30.04 0.15 -17.93
CA VAL A 181 29.10 -0.32 -18.96
C VAL A 181 28.98 -1.84 -18.95
N GLU A 182 30.11 -2.55 -18.88
CA GLU A 182 30.13 -4.00 -18.89
C GLU A 182 29.52 -4.61 -17.61
N ALA A 183 29.77 -4.00 -16.45
CA ALA A 183 29.13 -4.38 -15.20
C ALA A 183 27.61 -4.17 -15.24
N LEU A 184 27.14 -3.06 -15.84
CA LEU A 184 25.71 -2.79 -16.02
C LEU A 184 25.07 -3.76 -17.03
N ALA A 185 25.74 -4.05 -18.14
CA ALA A 185 25.23 -4.94 -19.19
C ALA A 185 25.05 -6.39 -18.71
N ARG A 186 25.82 -6.83 -17.70
CA ARG A 186 25.65 -8.14 -17.06
C ARG A 186 24.38 -8.27 -16.21
N MET A 187 23.67 -7.18 -15.92
CA MET A 187 22.40 -7.25 -15.22
C MET A 187 21.30 -7.75 -16.16
N THR A 188 21.10 -9.07 -16.19
CA THR A 188 20.03 -9.70 -16.99
C THR A 188 18.64 -9.21 -16.55
N PRO A 189 17.76 -8.81 -17.49
CA PRO A 189 16.39 -8.46 -17.14
C PRO A 189 15.62 -9.69 -16.64
N THR A 190 14.74 -9.49 -15.67
CA THR A 190 13.81 -10.54 -15.23
C THR A 190 12.80 -10.80 -16.36
N SER A 191 12.49 -12.06 -16.65
CA SER A 191 11.42 -12.36 -17.61
C SER A 191 10.07 -11.90 -17.06
N LEU A 192 9.15 -11.53 -17.95
CA LEU A 192 7.78 -11.13 -17.57
C LEU A 192 7.07 -12.26 -16.81
N THR A 193 7.27 -13.51 -17.23
CA THR A 193 6.69 -14.70 -16.59
C THR A 193 7.18 -14.87 -15.16
N ALA A 194 8.47 -14.66 -14.90
CA ALA A 194 9.00 -14.67 -13.54
C ALA A 194 8.43 -13.51 -12.70
N GLY A 195 8.27 -12.32 -13.29
CA GLY A 195 7.63 -11.19 -12.61
C GLY A 195 6.18 -11.48 -12.20
N ILE A 196 5.39 -12.11 -13.08
CA ILE A 196 4.00 -12.53 -12.78
C ILE A 196 3.99 -13.62 -11.70
N ALA A 197 4.83 -14.65 -11.82
CA ALA A 197 4.89 -15.74 -10.86
C ALA A 197 5.28 -15.23 -9.46
N LEU A 198 6.29 -14.35 -9.37
CA LEU A 198 6.75 -13.77 -8.12
C LEU A 198 5.73 -12.78 -7.54
N GLY A 199 5.16 -11.90 -8.35
CA GLY A 199 4.18 -10.92 -7.89
C GLY A 199 2.85 -11.54 -7.46
N GLY A 200 2.31 -12.45 -8.27
CA GLY A 200 1.11 -13.22 -7.93
C GLY A 200 1.36 -14.15 -6.75
N GLY A 201 2.51 -14.84 -6.73
CA GLY A 201 2.93 -15.69 -5.62
C GLY A 201 3.08 -14.91 -4.31
N ALA A 202 3.62 -13.69 -4.34
CA ALA A 202 3.74 -12.85 -3.16
C ALA A 202 2.37 -12.42 -2.60
N ILE A 203 1.41 -12.06 -3.46
CA ILE A 203 0.03 -11.76 -3.02
C ILE A 203 -0.62 -13.00 -2.40
N ALA A 204 -0.53 -14.15 -3.08
CA ALA A 204 -1.13 -15.40 -2.61
C ALA A 204 -0.52 -15.85 -1.28
N LEU A 205 0.81 -15.77 -1.16
CA LEU A 205 1.53 -16.09 0.07
C LEU A 205 1.14 -15.14 1.21
N ALA A 206 1.08 -13.84 0.94
CA ALA A 206 0.66 -12.86 1.93
C ALA A 206 -0.78 -13.12 2.41
N ALA A 207 -1.70 -13.41 1.49
CA ALA A 207 -3.08 -13.77 1.83
C ALA A 207 -3.15 -15.09 2.64
N MET A 208 -2.32 -16.09 2.31
CA MET A 208 -2.26 -17.36 3.03
C MET A 208 -1.72 -17.19 4.46
N LEU A 209 -0.66 -16.38 4.63
CA LEU A 209 -0.03 -16.16 5.92
C LEU A 209 -0.83 -15.23 6.83
N LEU A 210 -1.40 -14.15 6.27
CA LEU A 210 -2.08 -13.12 7.05
C LEU A 210 -3.61 -13.31 7.10
N GLY A 211 -4.19 -14.03 6.15
CA GLY A 211 -5.64 -14.23 6.03
C GLY A 211 -6.30 -14.76 7.32
N PRO A 212 -5.76 -15.81 7.97
CA PRO A 212 -6.32 -16.32 9.22
C PRO A 212 -6.31 -15.28 10.35
N ALA A 213 -5.21 -14.54 10.50
CA ALA A 213 -5.07 -13.50 11.52
C ALA A 213 -6.01 -12.32 11.25
N LEU A 214 -6.09 -11.87 10.00
CA LEU A 214 -7.01 -10.82 9.55
C LEU A 214 -8.48 -11.21 9.80
N ARG A 215 -8.86 -12.44 9.47
CA ARG A 215 -10.20 -12.97 9.74
C ARG A 215 -10.48 -13.02 11.25
N ALA A 216 -9.53 -13.48 12.05
CA ALA A 216 -9.70 -13.58 13.50
C ALA A 216 -9.91 -12.20 14.15
N GLU A 217 -9.18 -11.17 13.69
CA GLU A 217 -9.36 -9.81 14.21
C GLU A 217 -10.63 -9.15 13.66
N TYR A 218 -10.97 -9.36 12.39
CA TYR A 218 -12.24 -8.90 11.81
C TYR A 218 -13.45 -9.42 12.59
N VAL A 219 -13.49 -10.73 12.86
CA VAL A 219 -14.55 -11.35 13.66
C VAL A 219 -14.57 -10.78 15.07
N ALA A 220 -13.40 -10.52 15.67
CA ALA A 220 -13.35 -9.96 17.02
C ALA A 220 -13.85 -8.51 17.07
N HIS A 221 -13.47 -7.69 16.10
CA HIS A 221 -13.93 -6.31 15.99
C HIS A 221 -15.45 -6.25 15.75
N ALA A 222 -15.96 -7.04 14.80
CA ALA A 222 -17.39 -7.14 14.53
C ALA A 222 -18.18 -7.57 15.78
N ALA A 223 -17.64 -8.51 16.58
CA ALA A 223 -18.26 -8.92 17.82
C ALA A 223 -18.29 -7.81 18.88
N ARG A 224 -17.18 -7.08 19.07
CA ARG A 224 -17.12 -5.95 20.01
C ARG A 224 -18.10 -4.84 19.62
N ALA A 225 -18.14 -4.50 18.33
CA ALA A 225 -19.03 -3.47 17.81
C ALA A 225 -20.50 -3.84 18.04
N ALA A 226 -20.88 -5.07 17.71
CA ALA A 226 -22.25 -5.53 17.91
C ALA A 226 -22.64 -5.60 19.39
N VAL A 227 -21.76 -6.08 20.28
CA VAL A 227 -22.01 -6.05 21.73
C VAL A 227 -22.17 -4.60 22.21
N ALA A 228 -21.35 -3.66 21.73
CA ALA A 228 -21.50 -2.26 22.07
C ALA A 228 -22.84 -1.68 21.60
N THR A 229 -23.31 -2.02 20.39
CA THR A 229 -24.62 -1.62 19.88
C THR A 229 -25.75 -2.20 20.73
N THR A 230 -25.68 -3.48 21.12
CA THR A 230 -26.65 -4.10 22.03
C THR A 230 -26.68 -3.40 23.38
N LEU A 231 -25.52 -3.10 23.96
CA LEU A 231 -25.46 -2.37 25.23
C LEU A 231 -26.04 -0.97 25.12
N ALA A 232 -25.87 -0.30 23.98
CA ALA A 232 -26.46 1.00 23.73
C ALA A 232 -28.00 0.95 23.66
N SER A 233 -28.58 -0.10 23.04
CA SER A 233 -30.05 -0.25 23.00
C SER A 233 -30.65 -0.61 24.37
N LEU A 234 -29.89 -1.32 25.21
CA LEU A 234 -30.30 -1.68 26.57
C LEU A 234 -30.32 -0.49 27.53
N LYS A 235 -29.73 0.66 27.18
CA LYS A 235 -29.80 1.87 28.00
C LYS A 235 -31.24 2.27 28.33
N VAL A 236 -32.17 2.09 27.38
CA VAL A 236 -33.61 2.36 27.60
C VAL A 236 -34.21 1.45 28.68
N VAL A 237 -33.75 0.20 28.76
CA VAL A 237 -34.17 -0.76 29.80
C VAL A 237 -33.55 -0.37 31.15
N GLN A 238 -32.28 0.05 31.16
CA GLN A 238 -31.60 0.52 32.36
C GLN A 238 -32.31 1.73 32.97
N ASP A 239 -32.61 2.74 32.16
CA ASP A 239 -33.35 3.94 32.57
C ASP A 239 -34.74 3.56 33.14
N ALA A 240 -35.40 2.55 32.55
CA ALA A 240 -36.68 2.04 33.05
C ALA A 240 -36.55 1.37 34.43
N VAL A 241 -35.49 0.57 34.66
CA VAL A 241 -35.20 -0.06 35.96
C VAL A 241 -34.87 0.99 37.02
N GLU A 242 -34.03 1.98 36.70
CA GLU A 242 -33.70 3.09 37.61
C GLU A 242 -34.96 3.86 38.00
N SER A 243 -35.80 4.19 37.02
CA SER A 243 -37.04 4.92 37.28
C SER A 243 -38.05 4.13 38.14
N ALA A 244 -38.03 2.80 38.05
CA ALA A 244 -38.84 1.91 38.89
C ALA A 244 -38.32 1.86 40.33
N TRP A 245 -36.99 1.93 40.50
CA TRP A 245 -36.35 2.01 41.81
C TRP A 245 -36.70 3.31 42.54
N ASP A 246 -36.75 4.42 41.81
CA ASP A 246 -37.03 5.74 42.38
C ASP A 246 -38.51 6.01 42.70
N ARG A 247 -39.45 5.49 41.88
CA ARG A 247 -40.86 5.94 41.90
C ARG A 247 -41.88 4.93 42.40
N THR A 248 -41.75 3.65 42.04
CA THR A 248 -42.87 2.70 42.11
C THR A 248 -42.55 1.38 42.79
N GLY A 249 -41.26 1.03 42.95
CA GLY A 249 -40.81 -0.26 43.49
C GLY A 249 -41.17 -1.48 42.62
N SER A 250 -41.82 -1.29 41.46
CA SER A 250 -42.30 -2.37 40.59
C SER A 250 -41.51 -2.44 39.28
N ILE A 251 -40.75 -3.53 39.11
CA ILE A 251 -39.88 -3.80 37.95
C ILE A 251 -40.69 -4.27 36.71
N ALA A 252 -42.01 -4.39 36.81
CA ALA A 252 -42.87 -4.88 35.72
C ALA A 252 -42.75 -4.05 34.43
N HIS A 253 -42.71 -2.73 34.54
CA HIS A 253 -42.56 -1.84 33.39
C HIS A 253 -41.22 -2.04 32.66
N ALA A 254 -40.12 -2.21 33.42
CA ALA A 254 -38.81 -2.47 32.84
C ALA A 254 -38.74 -3.82 32.10
N ARG A 255 -39.48 -4.84 32.57
CA ARG A 255 -39.60 -6.12 31.88
C ARG A 255 -40.30 -5.97 30.53
N ASP A 256 -41.39 -5.22 30.46
CA ASP A 256 -42.13 -5.01 29.21
C ASP A 256 -41.29 -4.24 28.18
N VAL A 257 -40.52 -3.24 28.63
CA VAL A 257 -39.55 -2.52 27.79
C VAL A 257 -38.45 -3.46 27.29
N GLY A 258 -37.91 -4.33 28.14
CA GLY A 258 -36.93 -5.34 27.73
C GLY A 258 -37.45 -6.29 26.65
N LEU A 259 -38.68 -6.78 26.79
CA LEU A 259 -39.32 -7.64 25.79
C LEU A 259 -39.56 -6.91 24.45
N LEU A 260 -39.85 -5.60 24.50
CA LEU A 260 -40.01 -4.78 23.29
C LEU A 260 -38.67 -4.59 22.56
N VAL A 261 -37.58 -4.36 23.30
CA VAL A 261 -36.22 -4.28 22.73
C VAL A 261 -35.84 -5.59 22.06
N ALA A 262 -36.08 -6.74 22.70
CA ALA A 262 -35.81 -8.05 22.09
C ALA A 262 -36.59 -8.28 20.79
N ARG A 263 -37.84 -7.81 20.70
CA ARG A 263 -38.64 -7.93 19.46
C ARG A 263 -38.16 -6.99 18.35
N ASN A 264 -37.74 -5.78 18.68
CA ASN A 264 -37.33 -4.78 17.70
C ASN A 264 -35.89 -5.01 17.20
N ASP A 265 -34.99 -5.44 18.08
CA ASP A 265 -33.56 -5.67 17.80
C ASP A 265 -33.21 -7.16 17.65
N GLY A 266 -34.18 -8.00 17.25
CA GLY A 266 -34.08 -9.47 17.11
C GLY A 266 -32.87 -10.01 16.33
N ARG A 267 -32.17 -9.13 15.59
CA ARG A 267 -30.92 -9.43 14.90
C ARG A 267 -29.74 -9.56 15.87
N TYR A 268 -29.64 -8.63 16.83
CA TYR A 268 -28.51 -8.52 17.77
C TYR A 268 -28.89 -8.98 19.18
N VAL A 269 -30.17 -9.01 19.49
CA VAL A 269 -30.73 -9.39 20.79
C VAL A 269 -31.72 -10.53 20.58
N GLU A 270 -31.44 -11.69 21.17
CA GLU A 270 -32.34 -12.85 21.09
C GLU A 270 -33.41 -12.81 22.19
N ASP A 271 -32.99 -12.49 23.41
CA ASP A 271 -33.87 -12.42 24.58
C ASP A 271 -33.34 -11.41 25.60
N VAL A 272 -34.27 -10.76 26.31
CA VAL A 272 -33.98 -9.84 27.41
C VAL A 272 -34.86 -10.23 28.60
N ALA A 273 -34.22 -10.76 29.64
CA ALA A 273 -34.87 -11.15 30.87
C ALA A 273 -34.47 -10.19 32.01
N VAL A 274 -35.45 -9.52 32.60
CA VAL A 274 -35.26 -8.64 33.76
C VAL A 274 -35.68 -9.39 35.03
N SER A 275 -34.80 -9.47 36.02
CA SER A 275 -35.09 -10.09 37.31
C SER A 275 -36.06 -9.21 38.13
N PRO A 276 -37.21 -9.74 38.57
CA PRO A 276 -38.21 -8.96 39.30
C PRO A 276 -37.81 -8.64 40.75
N THR A 277 -36.76 -9.30 41.27
CA THR A 277 -36.30 -9.14 42.66
C THR A 277 -35.03 -8.31 42.77
N THR A 278 -34.17 -8.35 41.73
CA THR A 278 -32.84 -7.71 41.79
C THR A 278 -32.63 -6.62 40.74
N GLY A 279 -33.56 -6.44 39.80
CA GLY A 279 -33.40 -5.50 38.69
C GLY A 279 -32.30 -5.88 37.68
N ARG A 280 -31.66 -7.05 37.85
CA ARG A 280 -30.62 -7.53 36.93
C ARG A 280 -31.20 -7.82 35.55
N VAL A 281 -30.55 -7.31 34.51
CA VAL A 281 -30.94 -7.50 33.11
C VAL A 281 -30.01 -8.53 32.49
N ARG A 282 -30.54 -9.69 32.13
CA ARG A 282 -29.82 -10.73 31.37
C ARG A 282 -30.21 -10.61 29.91
N VAL A 283 -29.21 -10.55 29.05
CA VAL A 283 -29.41 -10.41 27.61
C VAL A 283 -28.69 -11.51 26.86
N SER A 284 -29.43 -12.20 25.99
CA SER A 284 -28.90 -13.20 25.07
C SER A 284 -28.60 -12.55 23.73
N LEU A 285 -27.38 -12.75 23.21
CA LEU A 285 -26.94 -12.16 21.96
C LEU A 285 -27.47 -12.93 20.76
N GLY A 286 -28.01 -12.21 19.79
CA GLY A 286 -28.65 -12.74 18.59
C GLY A 286 -27.68 -13.33 17.54
N PRO A 287 -28.22 -13.95 16.48
CA PRO A 287 -27.46 -14.71 15.49
C PRO A 287 -26.60 -13.84 14.55
N SER A 288 -26.79 -12.51 14.53
CA SER A 288 -26.02 -11.61 13.64
C SER A 288 -24.54 -11.55 13.96
N VAL A 289 -24.11 -12.13 15.09
CA VAL A 289 -22.71 -12.24 15.47
C VAL A 289 -22.39 -13.70 15.81
N PRO A 290 -22.03 -14.53 14.82
CA PRO A 290 -21.86 -15.98 15.03
C PRO A 290 -20.86 -16.35 16.14
N ALA A 291 -19.87 -15.48 16.41
CA ALA A 291 -18.86 -15.72 17.44
C ALA A 291 -19.40 -15.62 18.89
N VAL A 292 -20.52 -14.92 19.09
CA VAL A 292 -21.14 -14.69 20.42
C VAL A 292 -22.63 -14.99 20.45
N ALA A 293 -23.20 -15.52 19.37
CA ALA A 293 -24.60 -15.92 19.29
C ALA A 293 -24.96 -16.93 20.40
N GLY A 294 -26.09 -16.71 21.06
CA GLY A 294 -26.57 -17.52 22.19
C GLY A 294 -25.81 -17.31 23.50
N LYS A 295 -24.74 -16.49 23.51
CA LYS A 295 -24.03 -16.13 24.74
C LYS A 295 -24.72 -14.98 25.45
N GLN A 296 -24.45 -14.82 26.73
CA GLN A 296 -25.20 -13.92 27.59
C GLN A 296 -24.34 -12.83 28.21
N ILE A 297 -24.95 -11.67 28.42
CA ILE A 297 -24.40 -10.58 29.21
C ILE A 297 -25.38 -10.28 30.34
N LEU A 298 -24.86 -10.18 31.56
CA LEU A 298 -25.62 -9.80 32.73
C LEU A 298 -25.26 -8.36 33.11
N LEU A 299 -26.23 -7.47 33.05
CA LEU A 299 -26.15 -6.12 33.57
C LEU A 299 -26.72 -6.12 34.99
N ALA A 300 -25.86 -5.84 35.96
CA ALA A 300 -26.25 -5.80 37.36
C ALA A 300 -26.24 -4.35 37.86
N PRO A 301 -27.38 -3.82 38.34
CA PRO A 301 -27.37 -2.54 39.04
C PRO A 301 -26.72 -2.73 40.41
N ALA A 302 -25.76 -1.88 40.74
CA ALA A 302 -25.15 -1.73 42.06
C ALA A 302 -25.50 -0.34 42.58
N VAL A 303 -25.85 -0.23 43.85
CA VAL A 303 -26.13 1.07 44.48
C VAL A 303 -24.84 1.56 45.12
N ASP A 304 -24.41 2.78 44.78
CA ASP A 304 -23.24 3.41 45.38
C ASP A 304 -23.56 4.06 46.74
N ASP A 305 -22.53 4.51 47.45
CA ASP A 305 -22.66 5.16 48.78
C ASP A 305 -23.48 6.47 48.72
N ALA A 306 -23.63 7.06 47.53
CA ALA A 306 -24.43 8.25 47.28
C ALA A 306 -25.89 7.93 46.90
N ARG A 307 -26.32 6.67 46.98
CA ARG A 307 -27.62 6.16 46.51
C ARG A 307 -27.86 6.29 45.00
N GLY A 308 -26.80 6.45 44.20
CA GLY A 308 -26.85 6.36 42.75
C GLY A 308 -26.81 4.91 42.28
N VAL A 309 -27.48 4.61 41.17
CA VAL A 309 -27.42 3.29 40.52
C VAL A 309 -26.26 3.28 39.53
N GLN A 310 -25.30 2.38 39.73
CA GLN A 310 -24.17 2.14 38.86
C GLN A 310 -24.28 0.74 38.22
N TRP A 311 -24.15 0.68 36.90
CA TRP A 311 -24.30 -0.59 36.17
C TRP A 311 -22.96 -1.29 35.99
N MET A 312 -22.91 -2.56 36.42
CA MET A 312 -21.80 -3.45 36.15
C MET A 312 -22.14 -4.41 35.01
N CYS A 313 -21.22 -4.56 34.07
CA CYS A 313 -21.35 -5.49 32.96
C CYS A 313 -20.59 -6.78 33.25
N VAL A 314 -21.32 -7.88 33.44
CA VAL A 314 -20.76 -9.19 33.74
C VAL A 314 -20.95 -10.11 32.53
N PRO A 315 -19.89 -10.47 31.79
CA PRO A 315 -19.99 -11.39 30.67
C PRO A 315 -20.23 -12.81 31.16
N VAL A 316 -21.13 -13.54 30.49
CA VAL A 316 -21.40 -14.96 30.75
C VAL A 316 -20.99 -15.75 29.51
N ASP A 317 -19.95 -16.57 29.64
CA ASP A 317 -19.39 -17.43 28.58
C ASP A 317 -18.82 -16.70 27.35
N ILE A 318 -18.62 -15.37 27.42
CA ILE A 318 -18.02 -14.55 26.35
C ILE A 318 -16.53 -14.33 26.62
N PRO A 319 -15.64 -14.79 25.71
CA PRO A 319 -14.20 -14.49 25.81
C PRO A 319 -13.91 -12.99 25.83
N VAL A 320 -12.99 -12.58 26.70
CA VAL A 320 -12.58 -11.17 26.89
C VAL A 320 -12.21 -10.47 25.58
N ARG A 321 -11.62 -11.21 24.62
CA ARG A 321 -11.27 -10.67 23.30
C ARG A 321 -12.45 -10.14 22.50
N TYR A 322 -13.69 -10.53 22.80
CA TYR A 322 -14.89 -10.09 22.11
C TYR A 322 -15.66 -9.00 22.87
N LEU A 323 -15.19 -8.61 24.06
CA LEU A 323 -15.86 -7.61 24.90
C LEU A 323 -15.36 -6.18 24.59
N PRO A 324 -16.27 -5.19 24.55
CA PRO A 324 -15.90 -3.78 24.50
C PRO A 324 -15.20 -3.36 25.81
N ASP A 325 -14.46 -2.25 25.79
CA ASP A 325 -13.72 -1.76 26.98
C ASP A 325 -14.63 -1.55 28.21
N ALA A 326 -15.89 -1.18 28.00
CA ALA A 326 -16.86 -0.96 29.08
C ALA A 326 -17.19 -2.24 29.88
N CYS A 327 -17.07 -3.42 29.27
CA CYS A 327 -17.37 -4.71 29.90
C CYS A 327 -16.10 -5.52 30.25
N ARG A 328 -14.92 -4.89 30.17
CA ARG A 328 -13.63 -5.50 30.53
C ARG A 328 -13.14 -5.11 31.93
N ARG A 329 -13.88 -4.23 32.62
CA ARG A 329 -13.54 -3.73 33.95
C ARG A 329 -14.28 -4.50 35.03
#